data_AF-A0A8C7G779-F1
#
_entry.id   AF-A0A8C7G779-F1
#
_cell.length_a   1.000
_cell.length_b   1.000
_cell.length_c   1.000
_cell.angle_alpha   90.00
_cell.angle_beta   90.00
_cell.angle_gamma   90.00
#
_symmetry.space_group_name_H-M   'P 1'
#
loop_
_entity.id
_entity.type
_entity.pdbx_description
1 polymer ?
#
loop_
_entity_poly.entity_id
_entity_poly.type
_entity_poly.pdbx_seq_one_letter_code
_entity_poly.pdbx_strand_id
1 'polypeptide(L)'
;MNVNKTPSSNNSYELVDELYHFRDHYFETHSVEDAGRKQSDVAQEMEKTLTKLREKEESYKHSAEFLLLRGRCLGVAPEFSTTAEECLSRAVKLEPGLVEGWNILGEQYWKKGDLTTAKTCFTGALQQKKNKVSLRSLSMVLRQLPGVDEQGKRVLESVDMARQAVQLDVTDGTSWYILGNAYISLFFTCGQNPQMSQQALSAYAQAEKVDRTETSNPDLHFNRATLFQYEEMFGSALGGYSRAAALDPAWEEPPERERQLMEYLEKLTALTENKGKVKARRLRTMLSNLSTSALGPCSSPQFRSPAGRVGSLEPRNLSALTHGHNTGVAALGKVVFSLASEGRMAFTFGMVDSEETCCVIMVYNTADSWGVLIGDSVVIPEPQVKRHSVAHKDQTFDFRSIRVDSPLLLIVNGKRQNVQAQTAASVSYKPQSE
;
A
#
# COMPACT_ATOMS: atom_id res chain seq x y z
N MET A 1 12.51 43.53 37.07
CA MET A 1 13.68 42.64 37.18
C MET A 1 13.46 41.51 36.20
N ASN A 2 14.32 41.45 35.18
CA ASN A 2 14.29 40.45 34.11
C ASN A 2 14.44 39.04 34.73
N VAL A 3 13.45 38.19 34.47
CA VAL A 3 13.62 36.74 34.62
C VAL A 3 14.51 36.31 33.47
N ASN A 4 15.78 36.04 33.78
CA ASN A 4 16.75 35.47 32.85
C ASN A 4 16.18 34.16 32.30
N LYS A 5 15.92 34.12 30.98
CA LYS A 5 15.91 32.86 30.23
C LYS A 5 17.30 32.25 30.36
N THR A 6 17.38 31.09 31.00
CA THR A 6 18.61 30.31 31.17
C THR A 6 19.18 29.90 29.81
N PRO A 7 20.48 30.13 29.53
CA PRO A 7 21.14 29.71 28.28
C PRO A 7 21.36 28.19 28.13
N SER A 8 21.02 27.39 29.14
CA SER A 8 21.35 25.96 29.23
C SER A 8 20.34 25.02 28.57
N SER A 9 19.12 25.49 28.28
CA SER A 9 18.06 24.67 27.67
C SER A 9 18.28 24.44 26.17
N ASN A 10 18.81 25.41 25.42
CA ASN A 10 19.05 25.29 23.97
C ASN A 10 19.95 24.08 23.62
N ASN A 11 21.03 23.90 24.37
CA ASN A 11 22.01 22.84 24.09
C ASN A 11 21.41 21.43 24.27
N SER A 12 20.47 21.22 25.21
CA SER A 12 19.86 19.88 25.39
C SER A 12 18.85 19.52 24.31
N TYR A 13 18.11 20.51 23.78
CA TYR A 13 17.21 20.30 22.64
C TYR A 13 18.01 20.01 21.38
N GLU A 14 19.06 20.78 21.12
CA GLU A 14 19.98 20.58 19.99
C GLU A 14 20.54 19.15 19.97
N LEU A 15 20.96 18.60 21.12
CA LEU A 15 21.44 17.21 21.21
C LEU A 15 20.41 16.17 20.75
N VAL A 16 19.14 16.34 21.13
CA VAL A 16 18.07 15.40 20.74
C VAL A 16 17.63 15.65 19.29
N ASP A 17 17.65 16.88 18.82
CA ASP A 17 17.40 17.22 17.42
C ASP A 17 18.48 16.63 16.50
N GLU A 18 19.75 16.69 16.90
CA GLU A 18 20.88 16.05 16.19
C GLU A 18 20.71 14.53 16.08
N LEU A 19 20.22 13.87 17.14
CA LEU A 19 19.93 12.44 17.14
C LEU A 19 18.83 12.07 16.13
N TYR A 20 17.74 12.83 16.10
CA TYR A 20 16.67 12.62 15.11
C TYR A 20 17.14 12.96 13.70
N HIS A 21 17.89 14.04 13.52
CA HIS A 21 18.50 14.39 12.24
C HIS A 21 19.41 13.27 11.74
N PHE A 22 20.26 12.68 12.60
CA PHE A 22 21.10 11.53 12.27
C PHE A 22 20.27 10.32 11.81
N ARG A 23 19.16 9.99 12.49
CA ARG A 23 18.27 8.89 12.11
C ARG A 23 17.59 9.15 10.76
N ASP A 24 17.02 10.34 10.59
CA ASP A 24 16.17 10.72 9.46
C ASP A 24 17.00 10.93 8.17
N HIS A 25 18.22 11.44 8.31
CA HIS A 25 19.15 11.73 7.21
C HIS A 25 20.30 10.70 7.13
N TYR A 26 20.12 9.52 7.73
CA TYR A 26 21.16 8.49 7.80
C TYR A 26 21.77 8.18 6.41
N PHE A 27 20.92 8.05 5.39
CA PHE A 27 21.32 7.74 4.01
C PHE A 27 21.86 8.93 3.21
N GLU A 28 21.92 10.13 3.80
CA GLU A 28 22.66 11.25 3.19
C GLU A 28 24.16 11.19 3.50
N THR A 29 24.52 10.50 4.58
CA THR A 29 25.89 10.36 5.08
C THR A 29 26.42 8.94 5.03
N HIS A 30 25.53 7.95 4.92
CA HIS A 30 25.83 6.53 4.81
C HIS A 30 25.27 5.97 3.50
N SER A 31 25.94 4.95 2.97
CA SER A 31 25.52 4.29 1.75
C SER A 31 24.35 3.32 2.00
N VAL A 32 23.68 2.86 0.94
CA VAL A 32 22.57 1.89 1.10
C VAL A 32 23.08 0.55 1.59
N GLU A 33 24.34 0.23 1.29
CA GLU A 33 25.06 -0.93 1.79
C GLU A 33 25.18 -0.94 3.33
N ASP A 34 25.08 0.24 3.96
CA ASP A 34 25.11 0.42 5.41
C ASP A 34 23.74 0.28 6.08
N ALA A 35 22.65 0.08 5.31
CA ALA A 35 21.28 0.04 5.83
C ALA A 35 21.08 -0.96 6.99
N GLY A 36 21.73 -2.12 6.92
CA GLY A 36 21.66 -3.14 7.98
C GLY A 36 22.28 -2.71 9.32
N ARG A 37 23.09 -1.65 9.33
CA ARG A 37 23.71 -1.08 10.55
C ARG A 37 22.93 0.09 11.13
N LYS A 38 22.01 0.69 10.38
CA LYS A 38 21.26 1.90 10.77
C LYS A 38 20.67 1.81 12.18
N GLN A 39 19.96 0.73 12.50
CA GLN A 39 19.32 0.58 13.81
C GLN A 39 20.35 0.49 14.94
N SER A 40 21.47 -0.20 14.72
CA SER A 40 22.56 -0.27 15.70
C SER A 40 23.24 1.09 15.90
N ASP A 41 23.51 1.82 14.82
CA ASP A 41 24.16 3.13 14.88
C ASP A 41 23.26 4.16 15.57
N VAL A 42 21.96 4.16 15.27
CA VAL A 42 20.96 5.00 15.95
C VAL A 42 20.88 4.67 17.44
N ALA A 43 20.91 3.39 17.81
CA ALA A 43 20.94 2.99 19.22
C ALA A 43 22.22 3.45 19.95
N GLN A 44 23.37 3.44 19.28
CA GLN A 44 24.62 3.95 19.84
C GLN A 44 24.58 5.47 20.03
N GLU A 45 24.09 6.23 19.05
CA GLU A 45 23.91 7.68 19.16
C GLU A 45 22.86 8.05 20.22
N MET A 46 21.81 7.24 20.36
CA MET A 46 20.83 7.36 21.45
C MET A 46 21.51 7.23 22.82
N GLU A 47 22.32 6.19 23.06
CA GLU A 47 22.98 6.01 24.38
C GLU A 47 23.99 7.11 24.68
N LYS A 48 24.73 7.60 23.67
CA LYS A 48 25.61 8.77 23.80
C LYS A 48 24.82 10.01 24.21
N THR A 49 23.66 10.24 23.58
CA THR A 49 22.78 11.36 23.87
C THR A 49 22.19 11.24 25.28
N LEU A 50 21.74 10.06 25.68
CA LEU A 50 21.25 9.78 27.03
C LEU A 50 22.32 10.04 28.09
N THR A 51 23.57 9.64 27.83
CA THR A 51 24.69 9.89 28.76
C THR A 51 24.88 11.38 29.00
N LYS A 52 24.89 12.20 27.93
CA LYS A 52 24.96 13.67 28.04
C LYS A 52 23.75 14.26 28.78
N LEU A 53 22.55 13.72 28.57
CA LEU A 53 21.36 14.18 29.29
C LEU A 53 21.42 13.84 30.79
N ARG A 54 22.00 12.69 31.19
CA ARG A 54 22.17 12.31 32.60
C ARG A 54 23.03 13.28 33.39
N GLU A 55 24.02 13.92 32.78
CA GLU A 55 24.84 14.95 33.43
C GLU A 55 24.02 16.13 33.95
N LYS A 56 22.84 16.37 33.35
CA LYS A 56 21.91 17.44 33.72
C LYS A 56 20.74 16.96 34.59
N GLU A 57 20.64 15.66 34.86
CA GLU A 57 19.48 15.04 35.52
C GLU A 57 19.26 15.57 36.94
N GLU A 58 20.32 15.64 37.77
CA GLU A 58 20.21 16.09 39.16
C GLU A 58 19.59 17.50 39.28
N SER A 59 19.84 18.36 38.29
CA SER A 59 19.35 19.74 38.30
C SER A 59 17.93 19.90 37.75
N TYR A 60 17.46 18.98 36.90
CA TYR A 60 16.24 19.19 36.11
C TYR A 60 15.27 18.00 36.07
N LYS A 61 15.51 16.91 36.83
CA LYS A 61 14.74 15.64 36.80
C LYS A 61 13.23 15.74 36.95
N HIS A 62 12.72 16.84 37.49
CA HIS A 62 11.29 17.07 37.70
C HIS A 62 10.69 18.14 36.77
N SER A 63 11.49 18.74 35.90
CA SER A 63 10.98 19.67 34.89
C SER A 63 10.30 18.91 33.74
N ALA A 64 9.19 19.47 33.24
CA ALA A 64 8.47 18.89 32.09
C ALA A 64 9.36 18.81 30.84
N GLU A 65 10.18 19.84 30.60
CA GLU A 65 11.13 19.90 29.48
C GLU A 65 12.18 18.76 29.54
N PHE A 66 12.79 18.52 30.70
CA PHE A 66 13.79 17.45 30.81
C PHE A 66 13.15 16.06 30.63
N LEU A 67 11.96 15.85 31.20
CA LEU A 67 11.20 14.61 31.03
C LEU A 67 10.80 14.39 29.57
N LEU A 68 10.41 15.45 28.86
CA LEU A 68 10.16 15.43 27.42
C LEU A 68 11.41 15.00 26.66
N LEU A 69 12.55 15.68 26.87
CA LEU A 69 13.79 15.39 26.14
C LEU A 69 14.29 13.97 26.38
N ARG A 70 14.22 13.48 27.62
CA ARG A 70 14.57 12.10 27.96
C ARG A 70 13.63 11.10 27.29
N GLY A 71 12.32 11.37 27.34
CA GLY A 71 11.31 10.54 26.68
C GLY A 71 11.47 10.50 25.16
N ARG A 72 11.75 11.66 24.55
CA ARG A 72 12.03 11.81 23.13
C ARG A 72 13.29 11.05 22.71
N CYS A 73 14.38 11.21 23.45
CA CYS A 73 15.62 10.49 23.20
C CYS A 73 15.41 8.97 23.24
N LEU A 74 14.70 8.46 24.25
CA LEU A 74 14.36 7.04 24.36
C LEU A 74 13.36 6.55 23.28
N GLY A 75 12.60 7.48 22.70
CA GLY A 75 11.58 7.19 21.69
C GLY A 75 12.10 7.10 20.25
N VAL A 76 13.40 7.37 20.02
CA VAL A 76 14.02 7.32 18.68
C VAL A 76 14.07 5.91 18.11
N ALA A 77 14.23 4.90 18.98
CA ALA A 77 14.25 3.49 18.63
C ALA A 77 12.85 3.01 18.23
N PRO A 78 12.71 2.07 17.27
CA PRO A 78 11.39 1.61 16.80
C PRO A 78 10.58 0.88 17.89
N GLU A 79 11.23 0.28 18.88
CA GLU A 79 10.60 -0.47 19.95
C GLU A 79 9.93 0.42 21.01
N PHE A 80 8.89 -0.12 21.65
CA PHE A 80 8.24 0.53 22.79
C PHE A 80 9.18 0.64 24.00
N SER A 81 9.23 1.81 24.62
CA SER A 81 10.01 2.06 25.83
C SER A 81 9.11 2.46 27.01
N THR A 82 9.01 1.57 28.00
CA THR A 82 8.29 1.85 29.26
C THR A 82 8.82 3.09 29.95
N THR A 83 10.14 3.31 29.94
CA THR A 83 10.75 4.49 30.55
C THR A 83 10.41 5.77 29.78
N ALA A 84 10.30 5.70 28.44
CA ALA A 84 9.81 6.83 27.65
C ALA A 84 8.36 7.15 27.99
N GLU A 85 7.47 6.13 28.03
CA GLU A 85 6.06 6.29 28.42
C GLU A 85 5.94 6.98 29.79
N GLU A 86 6.69 6.53 30.80
CA GLU A 86 6.67 7.11 32.15
C GLU A 86 7.14 8.56 32.18
N CYS A 87 8.23 8.88 31.47
CA CYS A 87 8.75 10.25 31.40
C CYS A 87 7.75 11.19 30.72
N LEU A 88 7.23 10.78 29.56
CA LEU A 88 6.31 11.59 28.76
C LEU A 88 4.94 11.76 29.46
N SER A 89 4.42 10.70 30.07
CA SER A 89 3.19 10.76 30.88
C SER A 89 3.30 11.74 32.03
N ARG A 90 4.49 11.82 32.67
CA ARG A 90 4.74 12.83 33.71
C ARG A 90 4.90 14.22 33.12
N ALA A 91 5.58 14.36 31.98
CA ALA A 91 5.77 15.65 31.31
C ALA A 91 4.42 16.31 30.96
N VAL A 92 3.50 15.59 30.31
CA VAL A 92 2.18 16.12 29.92
C VAL A 92 1.25 16.36 31.11
N LYS A 93 1.47 15.71 32.26
CA LYS A 93 0.75 15.99 33.51
C LYS A 93 1.23 17.29 34.16
N LEU A 94 2.54 17.54 34.12
CA LEU A 94 3.14 18.78 34.64
C LEU A 94 2.80 19.98 33.74
N GLU A 95 2.81 19.77 32.43
CA GLU A 95 2.52 20.80 31.44
C GLU A 95 1.57 20.27 30.36
N PRO A 96 0.24 20.36 30.57
CA PRO A 96 -0.75 19.87 29.61
C PRO A 96 -0.71 20.55 28.24
N GLY A 97 -0.15 21.76 28.14
CA GLY A 97 0.04 22.50 26.89
C GLY A 97 1.23 22.00 26.04
N LEU A 98 2.00 21.02 26.53
CA LEU A 98 3.20 20.51 25.86
C LEU A 98 2.84 19.57 24.70
N VAL A 99 2.52 20.16 23.54
CA VAL A 99 2.06 19.47 22.33
C VAL A 99 3.02 18.36 21.88
N GLU A 100 4.33 18.62 21.90
CA GLU A 100 5.34 17.63 21.53
C GLU A 100 5.32 16.42 22.46
N GLY A 101 5.13 16.64 23.77
CA GLY A 101 5.00 15.57 24.75
C GLY A 101 3.80 14.66 24.48
N TRP A 102 2.66 15.23 24.10
CA TRP A 102 1.48 14.45 23.70
C TRP A 102 1.73 13.64 22.43
N ASN A 103 2.43 14.20 21.44
CA ASN A 103 2.74 13.50 20.20
C ASN A 103 3.65 12.30 20.44
N ILE A 104 4.76 12.50 21.15
CA ILE A 104 5.72 11.42 21.39
C ILE A 104 5.11 10.37 22.33
N LEU A 105 4.28 10.77 23.30
CA LEU A 105 3.53 9.81 24.11
C LEU A 105 2.55 8.97 23.26
N GLY A 106 1.88 9.61 22.30
CA GLY A 106 1.01 8.92 21.34
C GLY A 106 1.79 7.92 20.47
N GLU A 107 3.00 8.27 20.03
CA GLU A 107 3.90 7.37 19.31
C GLU A 107 4.35 6.18 20.18
N GLN A 108 4.59 6.37 21.48
CA GLN A 108 4.87 5.25 22.38
C GLN A 108 3.68 4.30 22.51
N TYR A 109 2.45 4.83 22.64
CA TYR A 109 1.25 3.98 22.64
C TYR A 109 1.02 3.28 21.30
N TRP A 110 1.36 3.92 20.18
CA TRP A 110 1.39 3.29 18.86
C TRP A 110 2.33 2.08 18.84
N LYS A 111 3.58 2.28 19.27
CA LYS A 111 4.61 1.20 19.37
C LYS A 111 4.18 0.08 20.32
N LYS A 112 3.41 0.40 21.36
CA LYS A 112 2.81 -0.57 22.30
C LYS A 112 1.63 -1.34 21.71
N GLY A 113 1.08 -0.91 20.56
CA GLY A 113 -0.12 -1.45 19.95
C GLY A 113 -1.44 -0.93 20.54
N ASP A 114 -1.39 0.04 21.47
CA ASP A 114 -2.58 0.66 22.05
C ASP A 114 -3.03 1.86 21.20
N LEU A 115 -3.67 1.53 20.07
CA LEU A 115 -4.13 2.50 19.08
C LEU A 115 -5.20 3.47 19.66
N THR A 116 -5.98 3.03 20.63
CA THR A 116 -7.03 3.85 21.26
C THR A 116 -6.41 4.95 22.12
N THR A 117 -5.42 4.60 22.93
CA THR A 117 -4.70 5.58 23.75
C THR A 117 -3.85 6.50 22.87
N ALA A 118 -3.20 5.97 21.82
CA ALA A 118 -2.49 6.78 20.83
C ALA A 118 -3.40 7.85 20.19
N LYS A 119 -4.61 7.47 19.74
CA LYS A 119 -5.62 8.40 19.23
C LYS A 119 -5.95 9.50 20.23
N THR A 120 -6.12 9.13 21.49
CA THR A 120 -6.45 10.05 22.59
C THR A 120 -5.33 11.08 22.78
N CYS A 121 -4.07 10.65 22.77
CA CYS A 121 -2.90 11.53 22.86
C CYS A 121 -2.84 12.54 21.70
N PHE A 122 -2.95 12.08 20.45
CA PHE A 122 -2.91 12.97 19.28
C PHE A 122 -4.10 13.95 19.23
N THR A 123 -5.29 13.49 19.64
CA THR A 123 -6.46 14.36 19.77
C THR A 123 -6.24 15.42 20.86
N GLY A 124 -5.68 15.03 22.00
CA GLY A 124 -5.31 15.96 23.08
C GLY A 124 -4.30 17.02 22.62
N ALA A 125 -3.28 16.62 21.86
CA ALA A 125 -2.31 17.55 21.28
C ALA A 125 -2.98 18.60 20.37
N LEU A 126 -3.93 18.17 19.52
CA LEU A 126 -4.68 19.07 18.62
C LEU A 126 -5.62 20.02 19.36
N GLN A 127 -6.16 19.62 20.52
CA GLN A 127 -6.96 20.51 21.37
C GLN A 127 -6.12 21.65 21.97
N GLN A 128 -4.83 21.41 22.25
CA GLN A 128 -3.91 22.46 22.72
C GLN A 128 -3.49 23.38 21.59
N LYS A 129 -3.00 22.80 20.47
CA LYS A 129 -2.57 23.55 19.30
C LYS A 129 -2.58 22.68 18.06
N LYS A 130 -3.22 23.18 17.00
CA LYS A 130 -3.15 22.57 15.67
C LYS A 130 -1.69 22.51 15.19
N ASN A 131 -1.22 21.32 14.81
CA ASN A 131 0.15 21.08 14.36
C ASN A 131 0.20 19.90 13.38
N LYS A 132 1.23 19.86 12.52
CA LYS A 132 1.35 18.84 11.46
C LYS A 132 1.59 17.43 12.00
N VAL A 133 2.38 17.29 13.07
CA VAL A 133 2.73 15.99 13.65
C VAL A 133 1.49 15.25 14.12
N SER A 134 0.66 15.88 14.97
CA SER A 134 -0.57 15.25 15.47
C SER A 134 -1.56 14.91 14.35
N LEU A 135 -1.66 15.75 13.31
CA LEU A 135 -2.54 15.49 12.17
C LEU A 135 -2.08 14.26 11.36
N ARG A 136 -0.77 14.14 11.10
CA ARG A 136 -0.18 12.96 10.44
C ARG A 136 -0.42 11.70 11.27
N SER A 137 -0.08 11.74 12.56
CA SER A 137 -0.19 10.56 13.42
C SER A 137 -1.66 10.15 13.64
N LEU A 138 -2.58 11.11 13.77
CA LEU A 138 -4.01 10.82 13.83
C LEU A 138 -4.52 10.20 12.52
N SER A 139 -4.02 10.68 11.38
CA SER A 139 -4.30 10.07 10.07
C SER A 139 -3.87 8.61 10.04
N MET A 140 -2.67 8.27 10.51
CA MET A 140 -2.17 6.89 10.60
C MET A 140 -3.06 6.03 11.50
N VAL A 141 -3.36 6.51 12.71
CA VAL A 141 -4.15 5.76 13.69
C VAL A 141 -5.55 5.45 13.20
N LEU A 142 -6.24 6.43 12.61
CA LEU A 142 -7.62 6.24 12.15
C LEU A 142 -7.77 5.09 11.15
N ARG A 143 -6.77 4.81 10.33
CA ARG A 143 -6.83 3.74 9.31
C ARG A 143 -6.55 2.35 9.87
N GLN A 144 -5.87 2.27 11.01
CA GLN A 144 -5.45 1.01 11.63
C GLN A 144 -6.32 0.59 12.83
N LEU A 145 -7.21 1.46 13.32
CA LEU A 145 -8.13 1.10 14.40
C LEU A 145 -9.00 -0.12 14.02
N PRO A 146 -9.28 -1.04 14.95
CA PRO A 146 -10.16 -2.18 14.70
C PRO A 146 -11.63 -1.73 14.57
N GLY A 147 -12.43 -2.42 13.75
CA GLY A 147 -13.88 -2.18 13.61
C GLY A 147 -14.34 -2.01 12.15
N VAL A 148 -15.03 -3.02 11.61
CA VAL A 148 -15.38 -3.05 10.19
C VAL A 148 -16.47 -2.04 9.82
N ASP A 149 -17.48 -1.85 10.69
CA ASP A 149 -18.67 -1.06 10.39
C ASP A 149 -18.40 0.45 10.23
N GLU A 150 -17.30 0.95 10.81
CA GLU A 150 -16.90 2.37 10.73
C GLU A 150 -15.67 2.60 9.86
N GLN A 151 -15.12 1.57 9.21
CA GLN A 151 -13.85 1.67 8.50
C GLN A 151 -13.88 2.75 7.40
N GLY A 152 -14.94 2.78 6.58
CA GLY A 152 -15.07 3.78 5.51
C GLY A 152 -15.05 5.23 6.04
N LYS A 153 -15.76 5.49 7.14
CA LYS A 153 -15.80 6.82 7.76
C LYS A 153 -14.43 7.22 8.31
N ARG A 154 -13.76 6.31 9.01
CA ARG A 154 -12.43 6.56 9.59
C ARG A 154 -11.36 6.79 8.52
N VAL A 155 -11.46 6.09 7.39
CA VAL A 155 -10.55 6.30 6.25
C VAL A 155 -10.78 7.67 5.62
N LEU A 156 -12.03 8.13 5.49
CA LEU A 156 -12.33 9.50 5.03
C LEU A 156 -11.78 10.56 6.00
N GLU A 157 -11.99 10.38 7.32
CA GLU A 157 -11.42 11.25 8.35
C GLU A 157 -9.88 11.26 8.29
N SER A 158 -9.26 10.10 8.04
CA SER A 158 -7.81 9.98 7.88
C SER A 158 -7.28 10.79 6.70
N VAL A 159 -7.96 10.77 5.55
CA VAL A 159 -7.60 11.59 4.39
C VAL A 159 -7.72 13.08 4.71
N ASP A 160 -8.77 13.47 5.45
CA ASP A 160 -8.93 14.86 5.89
C ASP A 160 -7.79 15.31 6.80
N MET A 161 -7.42 14.51 7.81
CA MET A 161 -6.30 14.82 8.70
C MET A 161 -4.97 14.95 7.93
N ALA A 162 -4.69 14.04 7.00
CA ALA A 162 -3.47 14.09 6.18
C ALA A 162 -3.44 15.32 5.26
N ARG A 163 -4.57 15.67 4.63
CA ARG A 163 -4.68 16.89 3.82
C ARG A 163 -4.42 18.15 4.66
N GLN A 164 -4.97 18.21 5.87
CA GLN A 164 -4.73 19.33 6.77
C GLN A 164 -3.25 19.40 7.19
N ALA A 165 -2.55 18.27 7.36
CA ALA A 165 -1.12 18.27 7.64
C ALA A 165 -0.31 18.88 6.49
N VAL A 166 -0.58 18.45 5.24
CA VAL A 166 0.03 19.02 4.02
C VAL A 166 -0.27 20.53 3.89
N GLN A 167 -1.49 20.97 4.24
CA GLN A 167 -1.84 22.39 4.18
C GLN A 167 -1.07 23.24 5.17
N LEU A 168 -0.65 22.68 6.31
CA LEU A 168 0.20 23.40 7.27
C LEU A 168 1.63 23.56 6.76
N ASP A 169 2.13 22.58 5.99
CA ASP A 169 3.47 22.58 5.42
C ASP A 169 3.52 21.75 4.14
N VAL A 170 3.48 22.43 3.00
CA VAL A 170 3.50 21.78 1.67
C VAL A 170 4.88 21.25 1.28
N THR A 171 5.91 21.60 2.05
CA THR A 171 7.30 21.14 1.85
C THR A 171 7.66 19.93 2.70
N ASP A 172 6.79 19.51 3.62
CA ASP A 172 6.97 18.34 4.47
C ASP A 172 6.71 17.06 3.67
N GLY A 173 7.78 16.33 3.33
CA GLY A 173 7.70 15.06 2.61
C GLY A 173 6.81 14.04 3.31
N THR A 174 6.98 13.93 4.62
CA THR A 174 6.22 12.96 5.44
C THR A 174 4.72 13.23 5.40
N SER A 175 4.27 14.48 5.40
CA SER A 175 2.85 14.82 5.23
C SER A 175 2.29 14.30 3.90
N TRP A 176 3.05 14.44 2.80
CA TRP A 176 2.67 13.94 1.48
C TRP A 176 2.67 12.41 1.43
N TYR A 177 3.67 11.77 2.04
CA TYR A 177 3.74 10.31 2.20
C TYR A 177 2.51 9.77 2.95
N ILE A 178 2.18 10.36 4.10
CA ILE A 178 1.02 9.97 4.91
C ILE A 178 -0.30 10.21 4.16
N LEU A 179 -0.38 11.28 3.36
CA LEU A 179 -1.51 11.51 2.47
C LEU A 179 -1.63 10.43 1.39
N GLY A 180 -0.51 9.99 0.81
CA GLY A 180 -0.45 8.84 -0.09
C GLY A 180 -1.02 7.58 0.56
N ASN A 181 -0.58 7.25 1.77
CA ASN A 181 -1.09 6.10 2.53
C ASN A 181 -2.60 6.21 2.81
N ALA A 182 -3.09 7.43 3.10
CA ALA A 182 -4.52 7.68 3.29
C ALA A 182 -5.33 7.43 2.02
N TYR A 183 -4.81 7.85 0.86
CA TYR A 183 -5.44 7.60 -0.43
C TYR A 183 -5.42 6.12 -0.83
N ILE A 184 -4.33 5.38 -0.56
CA ILE A 184 -4.34 3.93 -0.79
C ILE A 184 -5.42 3.25 0.05
N SER A 185 -5.53 3.60 1.33
CA SER A 185 -6.57 3.03 2.19
C SER A 185 -7.98 3.38 1.70
N LEU A 186 -8.19 4.61 1.23
CA LEU A 186 -9.45 5.05 0.63
C LEU A 186 -9.76 4.28 -0.65
N PHE A 187 -8.76 4.07 -1.51
CA PHE A 187 -8.87 3.28 -2.72
C PHE A 187 -9.36 1.85 -2.42
N PHE A 188 -8.74 1.15 -1.47
CA PHE A 188 -9.16 -0.22 -1.13
C PHE A 188 -10.48 -0.29 -0.35
N THR A 189 -10.85 0.76 0.38
CA THR A 189 -12.09 0.76 1.19
C THR A 189 -13.32 1.21 0.38
N CYS A 190 -13.15 2.07 -0.63
CA CYS A 190 -14.24 2.70 -1.37
C CYS A 190 -14.30 2.26 -2.84
N GLY A 191 -14.17 0.96 -3.11
CA GLY A 191 -14.47 0.37 -4.41
C GLY A 191 -13.45 0.66 -5.51
N GLN A 192 -12.19 0.93 -5.15
CA GLN A 192 -11.04 1.02 -6.05
C GLN A 192 -11.21 2.01 -7.21
N ASN A 193 -11.76 3.19 -6.92
CA ASN A 193 -11.86 4.27 -7.90
C ASN A 193 -10.45 4.69 -8.40
N PRO A 194 -10.16 4.61 -9.71
CA PRO A 194 -8.84 4.94 -10.27
C PRO A 194 -8.37 6.37 -9.95
N GLN A 195 -9.27 7.32 -9.70
CA GLN A 195 -8.86 8.66 -9.29
C GLN A 195 -8.12 8.65 -7.95
N MET A 196 -8.48 7.75 -7.03
CA MET A 196 -7.85 7.65 -5.72
C MET A 196 -6.45 7.02 -5.82
N SER A 197 -6.26 6.03 -6.71
CA SER A 197 -4.92 5.47 -6.96
C SER A 197 -3.99 6.51 -7.58
N GLN A 198 -4.47 7.31 -8.54
CA GLN A 198 -3.71 8.42 -9.11
C GLN A 198 -3.35 9.48 -8.06
N GLN A 199 -4.28 9.82 -7.15
CA GLN A 199 -4.00 10.73 -6.04
C GLN A 199 -2.93 10.18 -5.08
N ALA A 200 -2.98 8.89 -4.75
CA ALA A 200 -1.96 8.25 -3.93
C ALA A 200 -0.58 8.31 -4.60
N LEU A 201 -0.48 7.90 -5.87
CA LEU A 201 0.78 7.92 -6.63
C LEU A 201 1.35 9.33 -6.76
N SER A 202 0.49 10.33 -7.01
CA SER A 202 0.90 11.73 -7.05
C SER A 202 1.39 12.24 -5.70
N ALA A 203 0.78 11.81 -4.59
CA ALA A 203 1.19 12.21 -3.25
C ALA A 203 2.58 11.65 -2.91
N TYR A 204 2.85 10.37 -3.20
CA TYR A 204 4.20 9.81 -3.01
C TYR A 204 5.26 10.48 -3.88
N ALA A 205 4.95 10.72 -5.16
CA ALA A 205 5.87 11.42 -6.05
C ALA A 205 6.14 12.86 -5.57
N GLN A 206 5.13 13.52 -5.01
CA GLN A 206 5.30 14.84 -4.43
C GLN A 206 6.13 14.81 -3.14
N ALA A 207 5.98 13.77 -2.30
CA ALA A 207 6.79 13.57 -1.10
C ALA A 207 8.28 13.55 -1.43
N GLU A 208 8.70 12.66 -2.34
CA GLU A 208 10.09 12.54 -2.82
C GLU A 208 10.61 13.80 -3.51
N LYS A 209 9.72 14.58 -4.12
CA LYS A 209 10.08 15.81 -4.83
C LYS A 209 10.40 16.96 -3.88
N VAL A 210 9.61 17.10 -2.81
CA VAL A 210 9.79 18.21 -1.84
C VAL A 210 10.80 17.89 -0.76
N ASP A 211 11.00 16.61 -0.47
CA ASP A 211 11.87 16.13 0.60
C ASP A 211 12.64 14.89 0.12
N ARG A 212 13.97 15.01 0.09
CA ARG A 212 14.83 13.92 -0.39
C ARG A 212 14.90 12.77 0.60
N THR A 213 14.67 13.00 1.89
CA THR A 213 14.69 11.94 2.91
C THR A 213 13.64 10.86 2.60
N GLU A 214 12.51 11.25 2.02
CA GLU A 214 11.44 10.34 1.60
C GLU A 214 11.86 9.38 0.47
N THR A 215 12.90 9.70 -0.32
CA THR A 215 13.47 8.73 -1.30
C THR A 215 14.15 7.55 -0.62
N SER A 216 14.45 7.68 0.67
CA SER A 216 15.05 6.67 1.53
C SER A 216 14.06 6.10 2.57
N ASN A 217 12.77 6.38 2.41
CA ASN A 217 11.70 5.81 3.23
C ASN A 217 11.29 4.41 2.69
N PRO A 218 11.60 3.30 3.39
CA PRO A 218 11.28 1.96 2.92
C PRO A 218 9.77 1.72 2.79
N ASP A 219 8.97 2.21 3.74
CA ASP A 219 7.51 2.06 3.76
C ASP A 219 6.85 2.74 2.56
N LEU A 220 7.36 3.92 2.15
CA LEU A 220 6.89 4.62 0.96
C LEU A 220 7.02 3.74 -0.28
N HIS A 221 8.20 3.16 -0.50
CA HIS A 221 8.46 2.31 -1.67
C HIS A 221 7.61 1.04 -1.64
N PHE A 222 7.47 0.41 -0.49
CA PHE A 222 6.67 -0.81 -0.32
C PHE A 222 5.16 -0.56 -0.53
N ASN A 223 4.62 0.50 0.09
CA ASN A 223 3.20 0.85 -0.04
C ASN A 223 2.86 1.25 -1.48
N ARG A 224 3.73 2.04 -2.12
CA ARG A 224 3.60 2.39 -3.53
C ARG A 224 3.71 1.16 -4.45
N ALA A 225 4.63 0.24 -4.18
CA ALA A 225 4.78 -1.01 -4.94
C ALA A 225 3.52 -1.87 -4.89
N THR A 226 2.87 -1.94 -3.73
CA THR A 226 1.61 -2.67 -3.55
C THR A 226 0.48 -2.08 -4.41
N LEU A 227 0.39 -0.75 -4.50
CA LEU A 227 -0.56 -0.10 -5.41
C LEU A 227 -0.21 -0.36 -6.88
N PHE A 228 1.07 -0.28 -7.25
CA PHE A 228 1.52 -0.61 -8.61
C PHE A 228 1.19 -2.05 -8.99
N GLN A 229 1.36 -3.01 -8.09
CA GLN A 229 1.00 -4.40 -8.36
C GLN A 229 -0.50 -4.55 -8.62
N TYR A 230 -1.35 -3.89 -7.83
CA TYR A 230 -2.80 -3.91 -8.03
C TYR A 230 -3.22 -3.31 -9.38
N GLU A 231 -2.58 -2.21 -9.79
CA GLU A 231 -2.79 -1.52 -11.07
C GLU A 231 -2.10 -2.22 -12.27
N GLU A 232 -1.47 -3.38 -12.03
CA GLU A 232 -0.76 -4.21 -13.01
C GLU A 232 0.49 -3.52 -13.62
N MET A 233 1.08 -2.58 -12.88
CA MET A 233 2.37 -1.97 -13.18
C MET A 233 3.51 -2.81 -12.58
N PHE A 234 3.62 -4.06 -13.02
CA PHE A 234 4.48 -5.06 -12.37
C PHE A 234 5.96 -4.69 -12.28
N GLY A 235 6.53 -4.03 -13.30
CA GLY A 235 7.92 -3.58 -13.26
C GLY A 235 8.17 -2.54 -12.16
N SER A 236 7.25 -1.58 -12.01
CA SER A 236 7.32 -0.57 -10.95
C SER A 236 7.10 -1.19 -9.56
N ALA A 237 6.24 -2.21 -9.46
CA ALA A 237 6.04 -2.96 -8.22
C ALA A 237 7.32 -3.69 -7.78
N LEU A 238 7.93 -4.45 -8.69
CA LEU A 238 9.20 -5.16 -8.43
C LEU A 238 10.32 -4.21 -8.04
N GLY A 239 10.45 -3.07 -8.74
CA GLY A 239 11.42 -2.03 -8.40
C GLY A 239 11.19 -1.43 -7.01
N GLY A 240 9.93 -1.16 -6.64
CA GLY A 240 9.60 -0.63 -5.32
C GLY A 240 9.83 -1.63 -4.18
N TYR A 241 9.48 -2.91 -4.35
CA TYR A 241 9.80 -3.95 -3.36
C TYR A 241 11.31 -4.13 -3.19
N SER A 242 12.07 -4.16 -4.29
CA SER A 242 13.53 -4.24 -4.26
C SER A 242 14.16 -3.03 -3.55
N ARG A 243 13.63 -1.82 -3.80
CA ARG A 243 14.10 -0.61 -3.13
C ARG A 243 13.80 -0.60 -1.65
N ALA A 244 12.61 -1.04 -1.24
CA ALA A 244 12.25 -1.16 0.18
C ALA A 244 13.17 -2.17 0.90
N ALA A 245 13.42 -3.33 0.29
CA ALA A 245 14.35 -4.35 0.83
C ALA A 245 15.78 -3.82 0.99
N ALA A 246 16.24 -2.99 0.05
CA ALA A 246 17.58 -2.39 0.12
C ALA A 246 17.69 -1.33 1.24
N LEU A 247 16.62 -0.59 1.51
CA LEU A 247 16.57 0.46 2.53
C LEU A 247 16.37 -0.09 3.94
N ASP A 248 15.71 -1.25 4.08
CA ASP A 248 15.59 -1.97 5.34
C ASP A 248 15.82 -3.48 5.14
N PRO A 249 17.08 -3.94 5.19
CA PRO A 249 17.42 -5.36 5.02
C PRO A 249 16.90 -6.28 6.12
N ALA A 250 16.50 -5.74 7.29
CA ALA A 250 15.92 -6.53 8.38
C ALA A 250 14.42 -6.80 8.14
N TRP A 251 13.79 -6.07 7.23
CA TRP A 251 12.39 -6.25 6.88
C TRP A 251 12.22 -7.40 5.88
N GLU A 252 11.65 -8.52 6.34
CA GLU A 252 11.50 -9.74 5.53
C GLU A 252 10.38 -9.67 4.48
N GLU A 253 9.40 -8.77 4.62
CA GLU A 253 8.23 -8.75 3.73
C GLU A 253 8.54 -8.26 2.30
N PRO A 254 9.28 -7.16 2.07
CA PRO A 254 9.61 -6.69 0.73
C PRO A 254 10.33 -7.72 -0.15
N PRO A 255 11.43 -8.39 0.29
CA PRO A 255 12.08 -9.39 -0.56
C PRO A 255 11.18 -10.60 -0.83
N GLU A 256 10.31 -10.96 0.12
CA GLU A 256 9.32 -12.02 -0.06
C GLU A 256 8.25 -11.63 -1.10
N ARG A 257 7.73 -10.40 -1.06
CA ARG A 257 6.80 -9.87 -2.08
C ARG A 257 7.43 -9.83 -3.47
N GLU A 258 8.68 -9.38 -3.56
CA GLU A 258 9.43 -9.36 -4.81
C GLU A 258 9.56 -10.78 -5.39
N ARG A 259 9.98 -11.75 -4.56
CA ARG A 259 10.11 -13.16 -4.95
C ARG A 259 8.78 -13.77 -5.41
N GLN A 260 7.72 -13.59 -4.64
CA GLN A 260 6.38 -14.09 -4.97
C GLN A 260 5.89 -13.52 -6.32
N LEU A 261 6.09 -12.23 -6.56
CA LEU A 261 5.68 -11.59 -7.81
C LEU A 261 6.50 -12.11 -9.00
N MET A 262 7.82 -12.29 -8.85
CA MET A 262 8.67 -12.89 -9.89
C MET A 262 8.22 -14.32 -10.23
N GLU A 263 8.02 -15.18 -9.24
CA GLU A 263 7.54 -16.55 -9.45
C GLU A 263 6.15 -16.60 -10.08
N TYR A 264 5.27 -15.68 -9.70
CA TYR A 264 3.96 -15.54 -10.30
C TYR A 264 4.06 -15.19 -11.80
N LEU A 265 4.88 -14.19 -12.16
CA LEU A 265 5.07 -13.79 -13.57
C LEU A 265 5.74 -14.88 -14.40
N GLU A 266 6.71 -15.60 -13.85
CA GLU A 266 7.35 -16.75 -14.49
C GLU A 266 6.34 -17.87 -14.76
N LYS A 267 5.57 -18.29 -13.75
CA LYS A 267 4.52 -19.31 -13.91
C LYS A 267 3.46 -18.87 -14.92
N LEU A 268 3.05 -17.60 -14.85
CA LEU A 268 2.03 -17.03 -15.71
C LEU A 268 2.45 -17.04 -17.18
N THR A 269 3.66 -16.55 -17.48
CA THR A 269 4.21 -16.52 -18.84
C THR A 269 4.41 -17.93 -19.40
N ALA A 270 5.03 -18.82 -18.62
CA ALA A 270 5.22 -20.22 -19.04
C ALA A 270 3.90 -20.94 -19.33
N LEU A 271 2.86 -20.75 -18.50
CA LEU A 271 1.54 -21.33 -18.73
C LEU A 271 0.82 -20.70 -19.93
N THR A 272 1.04 -19.43 -20.20
CA THR A 272 0.48 -18.74 -21.37
C THR A 272 1.10 -19.29 -22.66
N GLU A 273 2.42 -19.46 -22.71
CA GLU A 273 3.14 -19.99 -23.88
C GLU A 273 2.74 -21.44 -24.21
N ASN A 274 2.57 -22.29 -23.19
CA ASN A 274 2.22 -23.70 -23.38
C ASN A 274 0.72 -24.00 -23.27
N LYS A 275 -0.14 -22.97 -23.24
CA LYS A 275 -1.61 -23.10 -23.14
C LYS A 275 -2.03 -24.00 -21.97
N GLY A 276 -1.45 -23.78 -20.79
CA GLY A 276 -1.73 -24.55 -19.58
C GLY A 276 -1.31 -26.03 -19.65
N LYS A 277 -0.37 -26.37 -20.54
CA LYS A 277 0.05 -27.75 -20.87
C LYS A 277 -1.11 -28.63 -21.34
N VAL A 278 -2.17 -28.05 -21.88
CA VAL A 278 -3.31 -28.79 -22.42
C VAL A 278 -2.91 -29.49 -23.72
N LYS A 279 -3.05 -30.83 -23.76
CA LYS A 279 -2.73 -31.62 -24.96
C LYS A 279 -3.55 -31.15 -26.17
N ALA A 280 -2.92 -31.05 -27.35
CA ALA A 280 -3.54 -30.54 -28.58
C ALA A 280 -4.88 -31.22 -28.97
N ARG A 281 -5.04 -32.53 -28.71
CA ARG A 281 -6.32 -33.23 -28.95
C ARG A 281 -7.42 -32.72 -28.00
N ARG A 282 -7.11 -32.54 -26.72
CA ARG A 282 -8.05 -32.01 -25.72
C ARG A 282 -8.41 -30.56 -26.01
N LEU A 283 -7.42 -29.75 -26.41
CA LEU A 283 -7.64 -28.35 -26.80
C LEU A 283 -8.62 -28.26 -27.98
N ARG A 284 -8.41 -29.03 -29.05
CA ARG A 284 -9.34 -29.07 -30.19
C ARG A 284 -10.76 -29.46 -29.79
N THR A 285 -10.92 -30.42 -28.88
CA THR A 285 -12.24 -30.79 -28.33
C THR A 285 -12.88 -29.68 -27.49
N MET A 286 -12.08 -28.91 -26.73
CA MET A 286 -12.59 -27.76 -25.99
C MET A 286 -13.08 -26.67 -26.95
N LEU A 287 -12.30 -26.39 -27.99
CA LEU A 287 -12.57 -25.32 -28.97
C LEU A 287 -13.71 -25.69 -29.94
N SER A 288 -13.92 -26.96 -30.28
CA SER A 288 -15.07 -27.38 -31.09
C SER A 288 -16.41 -27.08 -30.42
N ASN A 289 -16.43 -26.94 -29.10
CA ASN A 289 -17.61 -26.59 -28.32
C ASN A 289 -17.76 -25.07 -28.09
N LEU A 290 -16.84 -24.26 -28.62
CA LEU A 290 -16.89 -22.81 -28.54
C LEU A 290 -17.78 -22.31 -29.70
N SER A 291 -19.01 -21.89 -29.37
CA SER A 291 -19.96 -21.38 -30.35
C SER A 291 -20.52 -20.02 -29.91
N THR A 292 -21.13 -19.29 -30.85
CA THR A 292 -21.77 -17.99 -30.58
C THR A 292 -22.89 -18.08 -29.53
N SER A 293 -23.49 -19.25 -29.32
CA SER A 293 -24.44 -19.48 -28.22
C SER A 293 -23.82 -19.26 -26.83
N ALA A 294 -22.49 -19.41 -26.70
CA ALA A 294 -21.77 -19.16 -25.45
C ALA A 294 -21.75 -17.68 -25.04
N LEU A 295 -22.05 -16.76 -25.97
CA LEU A 295 -22.23 -15.32 -25.66
C LEU A 295 -23.35 -15.10 -24.64
N GLY A 296 -24.32 -16.01 -24.55
CA GLY A 296 -25.41 -15.96 -23.59
C GLY A 296 -26.10 -14.59 -23.61
N PRO A 297 -26.22 -13.90 -22.46
CA PRO A 297 -26.85 -12.58 -22.40
C PRO A 297 -26.27 -11.53 -23.37
N CYS A 298 -24.99 -11.61 -23.74
CA CYS A 298 -24.34 -10.62 -24.61
C CYS A 298 -24.85 -10.59 -26.05
N SER A 299 -25.52 -11.65 -26.52
CA SER A 299 -26.11 -11.65 -27.86
C SER A 299 -27.46 -10.91 -27.93
N SER A 300 -28.04 -10.53 -26.78
CA SER A 300 -29.34 -9.87 -26.72
C SER A 300 -29.23 -8.39 -27.12
N PRO A 301 -30.15 -7.88 -27.97
CA PRO A 301 -30.28 -6.44 -28.23
C PRO A 301 -30.58 -5.60 -26.98
N GLN A 302 -31.07 -6.24 -25.90
CA GLN A 302 -31.37 -5.60 -24.62
C GLN A 302 -30.23 -5.73 -23.62
N PHE A 303 -29.10 -6.34 -24.00
CA PHE A 303 -27.95 -6.47 -23.12
C PHE A 303 -27.45 -5.08 -22.73
N ARG A 304 -27.39 -4.82 -21.43
CA ARG A 304 -26.72 -3.65 -20.87
C ARG A 304 -25.33 -4.05 -20.42
N SER A 305 -24.33 -3.47 -21.07
CA SER A 305 -22.92 -3.62 -20.76
C SER A 305 -22.54 -2.91 -19.45
N PRO A 306 -21.36 -3.24 -18.88
CA PRO A 306 -20.83 -2.53 -17.73
C PRO A 306 -20.62 -1.03 -17.97
N ALA A 307 -20.26 -0.63 -19.19
CA ALA A 307 -20.11 0.78 -19.58
C ALA A 307 -21.46 1.49 -19.80
N GLY A 308 -22.60 0.81 -19.62
CA GLY A 308 -23.94 1.37 -19.78
C GLY A 308 -24.50 1.34 -21.22
N ARG A 309 -23.71 0.89 -22.20
CA ARG A 309 -24.17 0.65 -23.58
C ARG A 309 -25.26 -0.43 -23.58
N VAL A 310 -26.34 -0.17 -24.29
CA VAL A 310 -27.42 -1.13 -24.55
C VAL A 310 -27.28 -1.65 -25.99
N GLY A 311 -27.28 -2.96 -26.16
CA GLY A 311 -27.17 -3.62 -27.46
C GLY A 311 -26.39 -4.92 -27.38
N SER A 312 -26.52 -5.74 -28.42
CA SER A 312 -25.70 -6.94 -28.56
C SER A 312 -24.21 -6.59 -28.70
N LEU A 313 -23.36 -7.51 -28.23
CA LEU A 313 -21.92 -7.44 -28.40
C LEU A 313 -21.47 -8.33 -29.55
N GLU A 314 -20.52 -7.83 -30.34
CA GLU A 314 -19.90 -8.60 -31.41
C GLU A 314 -18.77 -9.48 -30.83
N PRO A 315 -18.77 -10.81 -31.07
CA PRO A 315 -17.65 -11.66 -30.67
C PRO A 315 -16.38 -11.25 -31.43
N ARG A 316 -15.26 -11.11 -30.72
CA ARG A 316 -13.95 -10.83 -31.30
C ARG A 316 -12.89 -11.81 -30.78
N ASN A 317 -12.02 -12.23 -31.70
CA ASN A 317 -10.84 -13.04 -31.36
C ASN A 317 -9.86 -12.23 -30.50
N LEU A 318 -9.15 -12.91 -29.62
CA LEU A 318 -8.17 -12.33 -28.69
C LEU A 318 -6.99 -11.69 -29.43
N SER A 319 -6.65 -12.19 -30.61
CA SER A 319 -5.64 -11.60 -31.51
C SER A 319 -6.04 -10.21 -31.99
N ALA A 320 -7.33 -9.97 -32.21
CA ALA A 320 -7.87 -8.74 -32.81
C ALA A 320 -8.20 -7.63 -31.80
N LEU A 321 -8.15 -7.91 -30.50
CA LEU A 321 -8.41 -6.90 -29.48
C LEU A 321 -7.25 -5.90 -29.39
N THR A 322 -7.57 -4.62 -29.27
CA THR A 322 -6.60 -3.53 -29.12
C THR A 322 -6.33 -3.21 -27.65
N HIS A 323 -5.18 -2.62 -27.35
CA HIS A 323 -4.85 -2.12 -26.01
C HIS A 323 -5.91 -1.12 -25.52
N GLY A 324 -6.26 -1.19 -24.24
CA GLY A 324 -7.30 -0.37 -23.62
C GLY A 324 -8.70 -1.00 -23.71
N HIS A 325 -9.71 -0.14 -23.66
CA HIS A 325 -11.11 -0.56 -23.58
C HIS A 325 -11.66 -0.85 -24.97
N ASN A 326 -12.20 -2.07 -25.17
CA ASN A 326 -12.74 -2.50 -26.46
C ASN A 326 -14.28 -2.42 -26.42
N THR A 327 -14.85 -1.26 -26.75
CA THR A 327 -16.31 -1.02 -26.68
C THR A 327 -17.10 -1.83 -27.71
N GLY A 328 -18.28 -2.32 -27.32
CA GLY A 328 -19.22 -2.98 -28.22
C GLY A 328 -18.85 -4.41 -28.64
N VAL A 329 -17.74 -4.96 -28.15
CA VAL A 329 -17.28 -6.32 -28.48
C VAL A 329 -17.22 -7.21 -27.23
N ALA A 330 -17.17 -8.52 -27.45
CA ALA A 330 -17.00 -9.51 -26.39
C ALA A 330 -15.85 -10.47 -26.74
N ALA A 331 -14.93 -10.67 -25.80
CA ALA A 331 -13.94 -11.75 -25.90
C ALA A 331 -14.57 -13.06 -25.46
N LEU A 332 -14.34 -14.15 -26.18
CA LEU A 332 -14.86 -15.48 -25.89
C LEU A 332 -13.73 -16.51 -25.95
N GLY A 333 -13.60 -17.35 -24.92
CA GLY A 333 -12.56 -18.37 -24.88
C GLY A 333 -12.85 -19.53 -23.94
N LYS A 334 -11.96 -20.52 -23.97
CA LYS A 334 -11.93 -21.68 -23.07
C LYS A 334 -10.81 -21.55 -22.06
N VAL A 335 -11.11 -21.76 -20.78
CA VAL A 335 -10.11 -21.75 -19.70
C VAL A 335 -9.13 -22.92 -19.87
N VAL A 336 -7.83 -22.65 -19.82
CA VAL A 336 -6.76 -23.65 -20.00
C VAL A 336 -5.87 -23.84 -18.78
N PHE A 337 -5.78 -22.83 -17.91
CA PHE A 337 -5.11 -22.91 -16.60
C PHE A 337 -5.70 -21.87 -15.65
N SER A 338 -5.47 -22.02 -14.35
CA SER A 338 -5.74 -21.01 -13.34
C SER A 338 -4.54 -20.88 -12.39
N LEU A 339 -4.38 -19.68 -11.83
CA LEU A 339 -3.37 -19.30 -10.85
C LEU A 339 -4.06 -18.43 -9.80
N ALA A 340 -4.01 -18.86 -8.54
CA ALA A 340 -4.32 -17.99 -7.43
C ALA A 340 -3.03 -17.23 -7.07
N SER A 341 -3.07 -15.89 -7.09
CA SER A 341 -1.98 -15.10 -6.51
C SER A 341 -2.03 -15.23 -4.98
N GLU A 342 -0.88 -15.51 -4.37
CA GLU A 342 -0.74 -15.31 -2.92
C GLU A 342 -1.06 -13.83 -2.60
N GLY A 343 -1.82 -13.58 -1.53
CA GLY A 343 -2.24 -12.22 -1.13
C GLY A 343 -3.53 -11.67 -1.76
N ARG A 344 -4.33 -12.49 -2.48
CA ARG A 344 -5.70 -12.15 -2.96
C ARG A 344 -5.83 -10.92 -3.90
N MET A 345 -4.78 -10.50 -4.60
CA MET A 345 -4.90 -9.34 -5.49
C MET A 345 -5.86 -9.61 -6.65
N ALA A 346 -5.70 -10.74 -7.35
CA ALA A 346 -6.58 -11.17 -8.43
C ALA A 346 -6.61 -12.70 -8.53
N PHE A 347 -7.77 -13.25 -8.94
CA PHE A 347 -7.86 -14.60 -9.47
C PHE A 347 -7.47 -14.57 -10.95
N THR A 348 -6.44 -15.32 -11.31
CA THR A 348 -5.86 -15.27 -12.66
C THR A 348 -6.09 -16.58 -13.39
N PHE A 349 -6.45 -16.51 -14.67
CA PHE A 349 -6.56 -17.70 -15.52
C PHE A 349 -6.17 -17.39 -16.95
N GLY A 350 -5.71 -18.40 -17.67
CA GLY A 350 -5.52 -18.29 -19.12
C GLY A 350 -6.74 -18.79 -19.85
N MET A 351 -7.13 -18.09 -20.91
CA MET A 351 -8.12 -18.60 -21.85
C MET A 351 -7.60 -18.60 -23.29
N VAL A 352 -8.14 -19.51 -24.09
CA VAL A 352 -7.79 -19.70 -25.50
C VAL A 352 -9.05 -19.55 -26.37
N ASP A 353 -8.95 -18.78 -27.45
CA ASP A 353 -10.03 -18.59 -28.42
C ASP A 353 -10.00 -19.60 -29.58
N SER A 354 -10.87 -19.42 -30.57
CA SER A 354 -10.96 -20.28 -31.76
C SER A 354 -9.74 -20.22 -32.68
N GLU A 355 -8.91 -19.19 -32.60
CA GLU A 355 -7.64 -19.06 -33.35
C GLU A 355 -6.45 -19.63 -32.55
N GLU A 356 -6.75 -20.32 -31.45
CA GLU A 356 -5.78 -20.79 -30.47
C GLU A 356 -4.88 -19.70 -29.86
N THR A 357 -5.33 -18.44 -29.89
CA THR A 357 -4.64 -17.34 -29.22
C THR A 357 -4.87 -17.47 -27.71
N CYS A 358 -3.80 -17.49 -26.92
CA CYS A 358 -3.90 -17.47 -25.46
C CYS A 358 -3.82 -16.04 -24.92
N CYS A 359 -4.65 -15.72 -23.93
CA CYS A 359 -4.60 -14.46 -23.20
C CYS A 359 -4.82 -14.71 -21.71
N VAL A 360 -4.14 -13.92 -20.88
CA VAL A 360 -4.29 -13.93 -19.42
C VAL A 360 -5.48 -13.11 -19.01
N ILE A 361 -6.28 -13.58 -18.07
CA ILE A 361 -7.39 -12.85 -17.48
C ILE A 361 -7.11 -12.65 -16.01
N MET A 362 -7.15 -11.40 -15.54
CA MET A 362 -6.96 -11.04 -14.13
C MET A 362 -8.28 -10.51 -13.59
N VAL A 363 -8.91 -11.28 -12.69
CA VAL A 363 -10.22 -10.94 -12.12
C VAL A 363 -10.04 -10.47 -10.68
N TYR A 364 -10.46 -9.24 -10.43
CA TYR A 364 -10.36 -8.57 -9.14
C TYR A 364 -11.67 -8.69 -8.36
N ASN A 365 -11.60 -8.36 -7.06
CA ASN A 365 -12.74 -8.36 -6.15
C ASN A 365 -13.46 -9.73 -6.10
N THR A 366 -12.72 -10.83 -6.14
CA THR A 366 -13.27 -12.18 -6.10
C THR A 366 -13.41 -12.70 -4.67
N ALA A 367 -14.53 -13.34 -4.36
CA ALA A 367 -14.69 -14.11 -3.13
C ALA A 367 -13.78 -15.35 -3.14
N ASP A 368 -13.32 -15.81 -1.97
CA ASP A 368 -12.45 -16.99 -1.83
C ASP A 368 -13.08 -18.27 -2.40
N SER A 369 -14.41 -18.33 -2.45
CA SER A 369 -15.18 -19.45 -3.01
C SER A 369 -15.36 -19.38 -4.53
N TRP A 370 -14.95 -18.30 -5.18
CA TRP A 370 -15.16 -18.09 -6.61
C TRP A 370 -13.95 -18.51 -7.44
N GLY A 371 -14.23 -19.05 -8.62
CA GLY A 371 -13.23 -19.36 -9.63
C GLY A 371 -13.87 -19.96 -10.88
N VAL A 372 -13.03 -20.23 -11.89
CA VAL A 372 -13.42 -20.93 -13.12
C VAL A 372 -12.61 -22.21 -13.29
N LEU A 373 -13.19 -23.21 -13.95
CA LEU A 373 -12.57 -24.51 -14.16
C LEU A 373 -11.98 -24.63 -15.58
N ILE A 374 -10.94 -25.45 -15.70
CA ILE A 374 -10.35 -25.77 -17.02
C ILE A 374 -11.43 -26.39 -17.92
N GLY A 375 -11.64 -25.77 -19.09
CA GLY A 375 -12.66 -26.16 -20.07
C GLY A 375 -13.96 -25.35 -20.01
N ASP A 376 -14.14 -24.50 -19.00
CA ASP A 376 -15.25 -23.55 -18.96
C ASP A 376 -15.18 -22.57 -20.14
N SER A 377 -16.35 -22.23 -20.70
CA SER A 377 -16.47 -21.11 -21.63
C SER A 377 -16.61 -19.82 -20.85
N VAL A 378 -15.73 -18.85 -21.10
CA VAL A 378 -15.79 -17.53 -20.48
C VAL A 378 -16.00 -16.47 -21.56
N VAL A 379 -16.92 -15.55 -21.30
CA VAL A 379 -17.13 -14.34 -22.09
C VAL A 379 -16.80 -13.13 -21.24
N ILE A 380 -16.02 -12.22 -21.81
CA ILE A 380 -15.66 -10.93 -21.22
C ILE A 380 -16.27 -9.82 -22.08
N PRO A 381 -17.36 -9.19 -21.62
CA PRO A 381 -17.94 -8.01 -22.26
C PRO A 381 -16.96 -6.84 -22.23
N GLU A 382 -16.80 -6.16 -23.37
CA GLU A 382 -16.02 -4.93 -23.52
C GLU A 382 -14.63 -4.96 -22.84
N PRO A 383 -13.77 -5.92 -23.22
CA PRO A 383 -12.56 -6.26 -22.49
C PRO A 383 -11.57 -5.09 -22.40
N GLN A 384 -10.98 -4.93 -21.22
CA GLN A 384 -9.89 -3.99 -20.95
C GLN A 384 -8.54 -4.69 -21.14
N VAL A 385 -7.92 -4.54 -22.31
CA VAL A 385 -6.67 -5.23 -22.65
C VAL A 385 -5.46 -4.41 -22.22
N LYS A 386 -4.48 -5.08 -21.58
CA LYS A 386 -3.15 -4.53 -21.33
C LYS A 386 -2.07 -5.38 -22.00
N ARG A 387 -1.00 -4.71 -22.42
CA ARG A 387 0.24 -5.35 -22.87
C ARG A 387 1.28 -5.12 -21.80
N HIS A 388 1.91 -6.21 -21.37
CA HIS A 388 2.94 -6.19 -20.33
C HIS A 388 4.27 -6.51 -20.98
N SER A 389 5.26 -5.65 -20.73
CA SER A 389 6.66 -5.87 -21.07
C SER A 389 7.45 -5.48 -19.84
N VAL A 390 7.77 -6.48 -19.01
CA VAL A 390 8.38 -6.29 -17.70
C VAL A 390 9.81 -6.80 -17.77
N ALA A 391 10.76 -5.98 -17.33
CA ALA A 391 12.14 -6.37 -17.14
C ALA A 391 12.54 -6.06 -15.70
N HIS A 392 13.08 -7.04 -14.99
CA HIS A 392 13.54 -6.89 -13.62
C HIS A 392 14.66 -7.87 -13.34
N LYS A 393 15.80 -7.37 -12.86
CA LYS A 393 17.06 -8.12 -12.77
C LYS A 393 17.37 -8.76 -14.15
N ASP A 394 17.68 -10.05 -14.20
CA ASP A 394 18.04 -10.77 -15.42
C ASP A 394 16.86 -11.51 -16.07
N GLN A 395 15.62 -11.17 -15.72
CA GLN A 395 14.41 -11.81 -16.29
C GLN A 395 13.52 -10.80 -17.02
N THR A 396 12.85 -11.29 -18.06
CA THR A 396 11.90 -10.53 -18.86
C THR A 396 10.60 -11.29 -19.04
N PHE A 397 9.47 -10.60 -18.93
CA PHE A 397 8.13 -11.16 -19.07
C PHE A 397 7.34 -10.33 -20.11
N ASP A 398 6.93 -10.95 -21.22
CA ASP A 398 6.01 -10.35 -22.21
C ASP A 398 4.72 -11.17 -22.28
N PHE A 399 3.58 -10.52 -22.05
CA PHE A 399 2.27 -11.14 -22.19
C PHE A 399 1.16 -10.09 -22.37
N ARG A 400 0.00 -10.54 -22.86
CA ARG A 400 -1.24 -9.74 -22.90
C ARG A 400 -2.20 -10.21 -21.84
N SER A 401 -2.81 -9.27 -21.13
CA SER A 401 -3.88 -9.57 -20.18
C SER A 401 -5.17 -8.83 -20.51
N ILE A 402 -6.29 -9.34 -20.01
CA ILE A 402 -7.55 -8.62 -19.87
C ILE A 402 -7.83 -8.43 -18.38
N ARG A 403 -7.96 -7.16 -17.98
CA ARG A 403 -8.36 -6.79 -16.62
C ARG A 403 -9.87 -6.87 -16.48
N VAL A 404 -10.33 -7.46 -15.39
CA VAL A 404 -11.75 -7.58 -15.05
C VAL A 404 -11.93 -7.16 -13.58
N ASP A 405 -12.53 -5.99 -13.34
CA ASP A 405 -12.61 -5.41 -11.99
C ASP A 405 -13.57 -6.15 -11.03
N SER A 406 -14.46 -6.99 -11.57
CA SER A 406 -15.38 -7.80 -10.77
C SER A 406 -15.76 -9.08 -11.51
N PRO A 407 -15.89 -10.22 -10.80
CA PRO A 407 -16.40 -11.46 -11.40
C PRO A 407 -17.83 -11.31 -11.94
N LEU A 408 -18.62 -10.34 -11.44
CA LEU A 408 -19.99 -10.07 -11.92
C LEU A 408 -20.03 -9.63 -13.39
N LEU A 409 -18.91 -9.17 -13.92
CA LEU A 409 -18.77 -8.76 -15.32
C LEU A 409 -18.60 -9.96 -16.26
N LEU A 410 -18.31 -11.14 -15.73
CA LEU A 410 -18.08 -12.35 -16.51
C LEU A 410 -19.37 -13.12 -16.78
N ILE A 411 -19.39 -13.77 -17.94
CA ILE A 411 -20.36 -14.83 -18.23
C ILE A 411 -19.58 -16.14 -18.34
N VAL A 412 -19.92 -17.10 -17.47
CA VAL A 412 -19.27 -18.40 -17.42
C VAL A 412 -20.31 -19.45 -17.81
N ASN A 413 -20.00 -20.25 -18.82
CA ASN A 413 -20.88 -21.28 -19.38
C ASN A 413 -22.29 -20.73 -19.70
N GLY A 414 -22.34 -19.52 -20.27
CA GLY A 414 -23.58 -18.84 -20.66
C GLY A 414 -24.37 -18.18 -19.51
N LYS A 415 -23.88 -18.23 -18.27
CA LYS A 415 -24.55 -17.67 -17.08
C LYS A 415 -23.77 -16.51 -16.46
N ARG A 416 -24.51 -15.50 -15.98
CA ARG A 416 -23.94 -14.40 -15.18
C ARG A 416 -23.51 -14.92 -13.80
N GLN A 417 -22.49 -14.28 -13.23
CA GLN A 417 -22.06 -14.60 -11.87
C GLN A 417 -23.03 -14.01 -10.83
N ASN A 418 -23.11 -14.66 -9.66
CA ASN A 418 -23.95 -14.21 -8.55
C ASN A 418 -23.22 -13.16 -7.70
N VAL A 419 -23.97 -12.34 -6.94
CA VAL A 419 -23.37 -11.30 -6.08
C VAL A 419 -22.41 -11.87 -5.03
N GLN A 420 -22.65 -13.12 -4.59
CA GLN A 420 -21.78 -13.84 -3.65
C GLN A 420 -20.38 -14.16 -4.21
N ALA A 421 -20.19 -14.06 -5.53
CA ALA A 421 -18.89 -14.21 -6.17
C ALA A 421 -17.95 -13.03 -5.89
N GLN A 422 -18.48 -11.89 -5.45
CA GLN A 422 -17.70 -10.66 -5.28
C GLN A 422 -17.41 -10.36 -3.80
N THR A 423 -16.15 -10.05 -3.51
CA THR A 423 -15.69 -9.53 -2.22
C THR A 423 -14.72 -8.38 -2.49
N ALA A 424 -14.79 -7.28 -1.74
CA ALA A 424 -13.87 -6.16 -1.92
C ALA A 424 -12.41 -6.59 -1.66
N ALA A 425 -11.49 -6.20 -2.54
CA ALA A 425 -10.07 -6.35 -2.30
C ALA A 425 -9.67 -5.50 -1.09
N SER A 426 -8.97 -6.11 -0.14
CA SER A 426 -8.41 -5.42 1.02
C SER A 426 -6.90 -5.59 1.03
N VAL A 427 -6.20 -4.53 1.43
CA VAL A 427 -4.79 -4.61 1.79
C VAL A 427 -4.71 -4.55 3.30
N SER A 428 -4.18 -5.61 3.91
CA SER A 428 -3.82 -5.58 5.32
C SER A 428 -2.52 -4.82 5.47
N TYR A 429 -2.58 -3.61 6.00
CA TYR A 429 -1.40 -2.96 6.56
C TYR A 429 -1.06 -3.70 7.85
N LYS A 430 0.11 -4.34 7.91
CA LYS A 430 0.68 -4.63 9.22
C LYS A 430 1.11 -3.30 9.82
N PRO A 431 0.76 -2.99 11.08
CA PRO A 431 1.39 -1.89 11.79
C PRO A 431 2.88 -2.19 11.87
N GLN A 432 3.69 -1.59 11.00
CA GLN A 432 5.07 -1.36 11.37
C GLN A 432 5.09 -0.11 12.23
N SER A 433 5.77 -0.23 13.36
CA SER A 433 6.25 0.92 14.09
C SER A 433 7.27 1.62 13.19
N GLU A 434 6.85 2.68 12.51
CA GLU A 434 7.77 3.63 11.85
C GLU A 434 8.79 4.19 12.86
#